data_AF-A0AA40ENT5-F1
#
_entry.id   AF-A0AA40ENT5-F1
#
_cell.length_a   1.000
_cell.length_b   1.000
_cell.length_c   1.000
_cell.angle_alpha   90.00
_cell.angle_beta   90.00
_cell.angle_gamma   90.00
#
_symmetry.space_group_name_H-M   'P 1'
#
loop_
_entity.id
_entity.type
_entity.pdbx_description
1 polymer ?
#
loop_
_entity_poly.entity_id
_entity_poly.type
_entity_poly.pdbx_seq_one_letter_code
_entity_poly.pdbx_strand_id
1 'polypeptide(L)'
;MRRHGYTTHGKDIETAVYRAVYTKVNAGVQTNAMLLRSALPPGIEAKFELVPLTGDMCHGCLKMNEGTPGKLWKLWAAEVEKLSLYINRG
;
A
#
# COMPACT_ATOMS: atom_id res chain seq x y z
N MET A 1 -3.81 7.33 13.22
CA MET A 1 -4.05 7.26 14.67
C MET A 1 -2.75 6.84 15.34
N ARG A 2 -2.13 7.69 16.17
CA ARG A 2 -0.81 7.37 16.74
C ARG A 2 -0.89 6.17 17.69
N ARG A 3 0.01 5.19 17.55
CA ARG A 3 0.04 3.92 18.33
C ARG A 3 -1.22 3.05 18.22
N HIS A 4 -1.92 3.12 17.09
CA HIS A 4 -3.07 2.25 16.84
C HIS A 4 -3.02 1.68 15.44
N GLY A 5 -3.41 2.47 14.45
CA GLY A 5 -3.44 2.06 13.06
C GLY A 5 -3.65 3.23 12.12
N TYR A 6 -4.13 2.92 10.93
CA TYR A 6 -4.38 3.87 9.88
C TYR A 6 -5.84 3.78 9.41
N THR A 7 -6.29 4.86 8.78
CA THR A 7 -7.60 4.96 8.16
C THR A 7 -7.37 5.41 6.73
N THR A 8 -8.11 4.84 5.79
CA THR A 8 -8.14 5.30 4.41
C THR A 8 -9.54 5.75 4.03
N HIS A 9 -9.61 6.62 3.03
CA HIS A 9 -10.86 7.08 2.46
C HIS A 9 -10.73 7.10 0.93
N GLY A 10 -11.86 7.00 0.25
CA GLY A 10 -11.99 7.07 -1.21
C GLY A 10 -13.34 7.64 -1.58
N LYS A 11 -13.50 8.03 -2.84
CA LYS A 11 -14.78 8.48 -3.41
C LYS A 11 -15.83 7.35 -3.48
N ASP A 12 -15.35 6.10 -3.47
CA ASP A 12 -16.10 4.87 -3.49
C ASP A 12 -15.35 3.79 -2.69
N ILE A 13 -15.98 2.64 -2.47
CA ILE A 13 -15.42 1.52 -1.70
C ILE A 13 -14.14 1.00 -2.37
N GLU A 14 -14.16 0.81 -3.70
CA GLU A 14 -13.02 0.28 -4.46
C GLU A 14 -11.76 1.14 -4.28
N THR A 15 -11.91 2.46 -4.38
CA THR A 15 -10.82 3.43 -4.20
C THR A 15 -10.33 3.42 -2.75
N ALA A 16 -11.22 3.35 -1.76
CA ALA A 16 -10.85 3.31 -0.35
C ALA A 16 -10.07 2.03 -0.01
N VAL A 17 -10.50 0.88 -0.54
CA VAL A 17 -9.83 -0.42 -0.39
C VAL A 17 -8.50 -0.44 -1.12
N TYR A 18 -8.45 0.03 -2.38
CA TYR A 18 -7.20 0.15 -3.13
C TYR A 18 -6.15 0.96 -2.35
N ARG A 19 -6.54 2.14 -1.84
CA ARG A 19 -5.66 2.97 -0.99
C ARG A 19 -5.26 2.23 0.29
N ALA A 20 -6.19 1.50 0.92
CA ALA A 20 -5.89 0.72 2.13
C ALA A 20 -4.81 -0.34 1.91
N VAL A 21 -4.95 -1.10 0.82
CA VAL A 21 -4.03 -2.19 0.45
C VAL A 21 -2.65 -1.62 0.15
N TYR A 22 -2.54 -0.64 -0.74
CA TYR A 22 -1.23 -0.11 -1.13
C TYR A 22 -0.57 0.74 -0.04
N THR A 23 -1.34 1.35 0.86
CA THR A 23 -0.78 1.97 2.07
C THR A 23 -0.10 0.93 2.95
N LYS A 24 -0.75 -0.24 3.16
CA LYS A 24 -0.15 -1.35 3.92
C LYS A 24 1.09 -1.91 3.24
N VAL A 25 1.05 -2.12 1.92
CA VAL A 25 2.20 -2.61 1.15
C VAL A 25 3.38 -1.64 1.27
N ASN A 26 3.16 -0.34 1.07
CA ASN A 26 4.21 0.67 1.18
C ASN A 26 4.79 0.76 2.60
N ALA A 27 3.95 0.67 3.64
CA ALA A 27 4.41 0.61 5.02
C ALA A 27 5.29 -0.62 5.30
N GLY A 28 4.97 -1.77 4.68
CA GLY A 28 5.79 -2.97 4.75
C GLY A 28 7.15 -2.80 4.07
N VAL A 29 7.17 -2.22 2.86
CA VAL A 29 8.41 -1.89 2.13
C VAL A 29 9.30 -0.96 2.96
N GLN A 30 8.72 0.13 3.50
CA GLN A 30 9.44 1.08 4.34
C GLN A 30 10.01 0.40 5.59
N THR A 31 9.20 -0.42 6.27
CA THR A 31 9.64 -1.18 7.45
C THR A 31 10.82 -2.08 7.12
N ASN A 32 10.75 -2.84 6.03
CA ASN A 32 11.83 -3.74 5.61
C ASN A 32 13.10 -2.97 5.26
N ALA A 33 13.00 -1.84 4.55
CA ALA A 33 14.15 -1.00 4.22
C ALA A 33 14.82 -0.42 5.47
N MET A 34 14.02 0.01 6.46
CA MET A 34 14.53 0.46 7.76
C MET A 34 15.22 -0.66 8.54
N LEU A 35 14.64 -1.87 8.55
CA LEU A 35 15.25 -3.03 9.20
C LEU A 35 16.60 -3.38 8.57
N LEU A 36 16.69 -3.44 7.24
CA LEU A 36 17.94 -3.69 6.52
C LEU A 36 19.00 -2.64 6.85
N ARG A 37 18.62 -1.37 6.92
CA ARG A 37 19.53 -0.29 7.35
C ARG A 37 20.00 -0.47 8.79
N SER A 38 19.11 -0.86 9.70
CA SER A 38 19.45 -1.07 11.11
C SER A 38 20.32 -2.31 11.37
N ALA A 39 20.31 -3.28 10.46
CA ALA A 39 21.10 -4.50 10.56
C ALA A 39 22.57 -4.31 10.13
N LEU A 40 22.95 -3.13 9.64
CA LEU A 40 24.33 -2.85 9.25
C LEU A 40 25.26 -2.84 10.48
N PRO A 41 26.46 -3.44 10.40
CA PRO A 41 27.45 -3.39 11.47
C PRO A 41 27.84 -1.95 11.85
N PRO A 42 28.22 -1.71 13.11
CA PRO A 42 28.76 -0.42 13.53
C PRO A 42 29.93 0.02 12.64
N GLY A 43 29.92 1.28 12.20
CA GLY A 43 30.94 1.84 11.32
C GLY A 43 30.72 1.59 9.82
N ILE A 44 29.66 0.86 9.43
CA ILE A 44 29.26 0.72 8.03
C ILE A 44 28.04 1.62 7.76
N GLU A 45 28.23 2.60 6.88
CA GLU A 45 27.13 3.46 6.42
C GLU A 45 26.27 2.76 5.37
N ALA A 46 24.97 3.02 5.42
CA ALA A 46 24.05 2.54 4.41
C ALA A 46 24.33 3.25 3.07
N LYS A 47 24.49 2.47 2.00
CA LYS A 47 24.68 3.00 0.63
C LYS A 47 23.42 3.62 0.01
N PHE A 48 22.35 3.75 0.78
CA PHE A 48 21.09 4.33 0.31
C PHE A 48 20.45 5.17 1.41
N GLU A 49 19.78 6.24 0.97
CA GLU A 49 18.94 7.05 1.83
C GLU A 49 17.47 6.74 1.58
N LEU A 50 16.66 6.82 2.64
CA LEU A 50 15.21 6.75 2.51
C LEU A 50 14.70 8.11 2.07
N VAL A 51 14.57 8.29 0.75
CA VAL A 51 14.12 9.54 0.15
C VAL A 51 12.60 9.47 -0.07
N PRO A 52 11.81 10.43 0.47
CA PRO A 52 10.39 10.50 0.18
C PRO A 52 10.13 10.91 -1.27
N LEU A 53 8.94 10.64 -1.78
CA LEU A 53 8.52 11.15 -3.08
C LEU A 53 8.53 12.68 -3.10
N THR A 54 8.98 13.26 -4.21
CA THR A 54 8.89 14.71 -4.44
C THR A 54 7.43 15.13 -4.67
N GLY A 55 7.15 16.43 -4.59
CA GLY A 55 5.80 16.96 -4.86
C GLY A 55 5.27 16.57 -6.24
N ASP A 56 6.11 16.65 -7.27
CA ASP A 56 5.75 16.30 -8.65
C ASP A 56 5.49 14.80 -8.81
N MET A 57 6.31 13.96 -8.16
CA MET A 57 6.09 12.51 -8.13
C MET A 57 4.77 12.17 -7.43
N CYS A 58 4.47 12.82 -6.30
CA CYS A 58 3.20 12.67 -5.62
C CYS A 58 2.01 13.02 -6.52
N HIS A 59 2.09 14.12 -7.27
CA HIS A 59 1.05 14.51 -8.21
C HIS A 59 0.86 13.48 -9.34
N GLY A 60 1.96 13.02 -9.94
CA GLY A 60 1.92 11.98 -10.97
C GLY A 60 1.35 10.66 -10.45
N CYS A 61 1.79 10.21 -9.26
CA CYS A 61 1.28 9.02 -8.61
C CYS A 61 -0.22 9.14 -8.31
N LEU A 62 -0.70 10.30 -7.87
CA LEU A 62 -2.11 10.51 -7.58
C LEU A 62 -2.97 10.30 -8.83
N LYS A 63 -2.57 10.88 -9.96
CA LYS A 63 -3.27 10.69 -11.25
C LYS A 63 -3.33 9.22 -11.67
N MET A 64 -2.22 8.50 -11.53
CA MET A 64 -2.16 7.06 -11.84
C MET A 64 -3.04 6.22 -10.89
N ASN A 65 -3.02 6.55 -9.60
CA ASN A 65 -3.76 5.86 -8.55
C ASN A 65 -5.28 6.05 -8.67
N GLU A 66 -5.76 7.08 -9.37
CA GLU A 66 -7.19 7.29 -9.63
C GLU A 66 -7.71 6.48 -10.81
N GLY A 67 -6.87 6.18 -11.80
CA GLY A 67 -7.25 5.41 -13.00
C GLY A 67 -7.12 3.89 -12.87
N THR A 68 -6.44 3.41 -11.83
CA THR A 68 -6.08 2.00 -11.63
C THR A 68 -7.07 1.15 -10.79
N PRO A 69 -7.87 1.69 -9.83
CA PRO A 69 -8.61 0.87 -8.87
C PRO A 69 -9.54 -0.16 -9.49
N GLY A 70 -10.29 0.21 -10.55
CA GLY A 70 -11.32 -0.68 -11.13
C GLY A 70 -10.77 -1.98 -11.72
N LYS A 71 -9.54 -1.98 -12.27
CA LYS A 71 -8.90 -3.22 -12.76
C LYS A 71 -8.54 -4.16 -11.60
N LEU A 72 -8.01 -3.59 -10.52
CA LEU A 72 -7.57 -4.36 -9.36
C LEU A 72 -8.74 -4.86 -8.53
N TRP A 73 -9.79 -4.06 -8.41
CA TRP A 73 -11.03 -4.48 -7.75
C TRP A 73 -11.62 -5.73 -8.40
N LYS A 74 -11.76 -5.74 -9.73
CA LYS A 74 -12.24 -6.92 -10.47
C LYS A 74 -11.40 -8.17 -10.20
N LEU A 75 -10.07 -8.02 -10.13
CA LEU A 75 -9.16 -9.11 -9.84
C LEU A 75 -9.37 -9.67 -8.42
N TRP A 76 -9.41 -8.79 -7.41
CA TRP A 76 -9.58 -9.19 -6.01
C TRP A 76 -10.98 -9.75 -5.74
N ALA A 77 -12.02 -9.19 -6.35
CA ALA A 77 -13.37 -9.74 -6.26
C ALA A 77 -13.42 -11.17 -6.81
N ALA A 78 -12.84 -11.40 -7.99
CA ALA A 78 -12.78 -12.74 -8.58
C ALA A 78 -11.94 -13.74 -7.75
N GLU A 79 -10.92 -13.26 -7.03
CA GLU A 79 -10.15 -14.07 -6.08
C GLU A 79 -11.03 -14.48 -4.88
N VAL A 80 -11.74 -13.51 -4.28
CA VAL A 80 -12.63 -13.73 -3.13
C VAL A 80 -13.79 -14.66 -3.49
N GLU A 81 -14.39 -14.50 -4.68
CA GLU A 81 -15.48 -15.35 -5.18
C GLU A 81 -15.08 -16.83 -5.31
N LYS A 82 -13.81 -17.12 -5.55
CA LYS A 82 -13.30 -18.49 -5.64
C LYS A 82 -13.01 -19.12 -4.27
N LEU A 83 -13.00 -18.33 -3.19
CA LEU A 83 -12.75 -18.83 -1.85
C LEU A 83 -14.07 -19.34 -1.25
N SER A 84 -14.10 -20.61 -0.84
CA SER A 84 -15.25 -21.26 -0.21
C SER A 84 -15.69 -20.63 1.13
N LEU A 85 -14.91 -19.70 1.66
CA LEU A 85 -15.24 -18.91 2.84
C LEU A 85 -16.28 -17.80 2.55
N TYR A 86 -16.42 -17.39 1.29
CA TYR A 86 -17.30 -16.31 0.87
C TYR A 86 -18.43 -16.85 -0.03
N ILE A 87 -19.16 -17.85 0.48
CA ILE A 87 -20.37 -18.34 -0.19
C ILE A 87 -21.49 -17.34 0.10
N ASN A 88 -21.90 -16.61 -0.94
CA ASN A 88 -23.09 -15.78 -0.88
C ASN A 88 -24.32 -16.69 -0.88
N ARG A 89 -24.83 -17.02 0.32
CA ARG A 89 -26.16 -17.61 0.49
C ARG A 89 -27.13 -16.45 0.45
N GLY A 90 -27.60 -16.12 -0.76
CA GLY A 90 -28.53 -15.01 -1.03
C GLY A 90 -29.76 -15.03 -0.13
#